data_AF-A0A9W9BPV4-F1
#
_entry.id   AF-A0A9W9BPV4-F1
#
_cell.length_a   1.000
_cell.length_b   1.000
_cell.length_c   1.000
_cell.angle_alpha   90.00
_cell.angle_beta   90.00
_cell.angle_gamma   90.00
#
_symmetry.space_group_name_H-M   'P 1'
#
loop_
_entity.id
_entity.type
_entity.pdbx_description
1 polymer ?
#
loop_
_entity_poly.entity_id
_entity_poly.type
_entity_poly.pdbx_seq_one_letter_code
_entity_poly.pdbx_strand_id
1 'polypeptide(L)'
;MGIPHLISTLEPYAVHRALDNERVVIDGPALAYHILYICNRYDIVQPSYQLLGDTTIAWLDKLVSRGVSVEAIYFDGHLPRSKRPVRMERMLKNLNQLKASYSKDPSGFSPAYLSTTKETPPTLFSSAQPLGKPFLPPSFHVPAIVDALQLCCRYASLVHLVPGEADAYCAQRLAKSGGTVLTSDSDLLVHDLGHGRVVFLRDIYLDGQSRLACASFSPAHICEKLKLSPTSKICRLAYERKRSPHLTLPQLLRDCVQAVVDTAGYAEFCHEYLDHETAPLPVSTADTEIQIGSLDPRISELVLQLGNQDAQTNHLNGDIIFLPILLENPSRGSAWEQSTSIRQLAYTLARWIIPGSPSTIQEYRRVNTSVQKGRQVHMLPKEAAKVWAQDLMTLMSKASAESEGDAVQAWQMLCLTLDIRHCREEGKKSHVLQILEECTQQTAFKRVSWDIIHFVAQLQAAYYSFRVLKQIMSLAPTEETMPELYSMLSSLPPLAEYPTIKSALEFLRRSGEAQILKIITRLVPLPDADPEGQFRRDSTPKKRKAFKQHGRDKKAGPDNAATRNLFDVLSHDT
;
A
#
# COMPACT_ATOMS: atom_id res chain seq x y z
N MET A 1 12.64 12.04 -1.61
CA MET A 1 11.32 12.51 -2.10
C MET A 1 11.38 14.03 -2.16
N GLY A 2 10.30 14.71 -2.55
CA GLY A 2 10.28 16.16 -2.70
C GLY A 2 10.93 16.73 -3.97
N ILE A 3 11.33 17.99 -3.90
CA ILE A 3 11.91 18.78 -4.99
C ILE A 3 13.23 18.18 -5.53
N PRO A 4 13.27 17.80 -6.82
CA PRO A 4 14.46 17.22 -7.45
C PRO A 4 15.71 18.09 -7.30
N HIS A 5 16.85 17.46 -6.99
CA HIS A 5 18.18 18.08 -6.82
C HIS A 5 18.29 19.17 -5.76
N LEU A 6 17.26 19.43 -4.94
CA LEU A 6 17.33 20.45 -3.89
C LEU A 6 18.39 20.10 -2.85
N ILE A 7 18.42 18.84 -2.37
CA ILE A 7 19.39 18.40 -1.36
C ILE A 7 20.83 18.56 -1.86
N SER A 8 21.15 18.05 -3.05
CA SER A 8 22.50 18.18 -3.63
C SER A 8 22.88 19.63 -3.92
N THR A 9 21.91 20.50 -4.15
CA THR A 9 22.16 21.94 -4.33
C THR A 9 22.57 22.62 -3.01
N LEU A 10 22.00 22.16 -1.90
CA LEU A 10 22.18 22.75 -0.58
C LEU A 10 23.21 22.02 0.28
N GLU A 11 23.71 20.87 -0.19
CA GLU A 11 24.73 20.05 0.46
C GLU A 11 25.99 20.83 0.90
N PRO A 12 26.53 21.80 0.13
CA PRO A 12 27.66 22.62 0.58
C PRO A 12 27.40 23.46 1.83
N TYR A 13 26.14 23.63 2.23
CA TYR A 13 25.72 24.40 3.41
C TYR A 13 25.31 23.49 4.58
N ALA A 14 25.43 22.17 4.42
CA ALA A 14 25.19 21.22 5.50
C ALA A 14 26.28 21.35 6.58
N VAL A 15 25.88 21.21 7.84
CA VAL A 15 26.79 21.18 8.98
C VAL A 15 26.85 19.76 9.52
N HIS A 16 28.04 19.17 9.49
CA HIS A 16 28.29 17.86 10.11
C HIS A 16 28.30 17.98 11.64
N ARG A 17 27.52 17.14 12.30
CA ARG A 17 27.38 17.15 13.77
C ARG A 17 27.01 15.77 14.32
N ALA A 18 27.10 15.64 15.64
CA ALA A 18 26.53 14.51 16.35
C ALA A 18 25.02 14.70 16.56
N LEU A 19 24.26 13.61 16.47
CA LEU A 19 22.83 13.54 16.77
C LEU A 19 22.57 13.09 18.21
N ASP A 20 23.56 12.48 18.88
CA ASP A 20 23.47 12.07 20.29
C ASP A 20 22.99 13.23 21.17
N ASN A 21 22.06 12.94 22.10
CA ASN A 21 21.46 13.91 23.02
C ASN A 21 20.62 15.04 22.37
N GLU A 22 20.30 14.97 21.07
CA GLU A 22 19.42 15.94 20.42
C GLU A 22 17.94 15.58 20.58
N ARG A 23 17.07 16.59 20.46
CA ARG A 23 15.62 16.39 20.38
C ARG A 23 15.18 16.26 18.93
N VAL A 24 14.37 15.25 18.64
CA VAL A 24 13.95 14.92 17.27
C VAL A 24 12.44 14.77 17.12
N VAL A 25 11.94 15.26 15.99
CA VAL A 25 10.62 14.93 15.44
C VAL A 25 10.86 14.08 14.19
N ILE A 26 10.03 13.08 13.93
CA ILE A 26 10.24 12.14 12.83
C ILE A 26 9.08 12.20 11.85
N ASP A 27 9.43 12.38 10.57
CA ASP A 27 8.54 12.14 9.44
C ASP A 27 8.36 10.62 9.26
N GLY A 28 7.20 10.12 9.65
CA GLY A 28 6.84 8.71 9.69
C GLY A 28 6.85 8.02 8.32
N PRO A 29 6.23 8.58 7.26
CA PRO A 29 6.34 8.05 5.91
C PRO A 29 7.81 7.92 5.47
N ALA A 30 8.64 8.93 5.70
CA ALA A 30 10.06 8.83 5.39
C ALA A 30 10.79 7.76 6.20
N LEU A 31 10.49 7.64 7.50
CA LEU A 31 11.01 6.56 8.36
C LEU A 31 10.65 5.19 7.79
N ALA A 32 9.39 4.98 7.39
CA ALA A 32 8.95 3.69 6.85
C ALA A 32 9.73 3.27 5.60
N TYR A 33 9.99 4.19 4.67
CA TYR A 33 10.83 3.92 3.50
C TYR A 33 12.31 3.74 3.86
N HIS A 34 12.81 4.44 4.88
CA HIS A 34 14.17 4.25 5.37
C HIS A 34 14.38 2.86 5.99
N ILE A 35 13.41 2.38 6.78
CA ILE A 35 13.45 1.02 7.35
C ILE A 35 13.40 -0.04 6.25
N LEU A 36 12.54 0.14 5.23
CA LEU A 36 12.55 -0.72 4.06
C LEU A 36 13.92 -0.70 3.34
N TYR A 37 14.52 0.47 3.21
CA TYR A 37 15.86 0.63 2.63
C TYR A 37 16.94 -0.09 3.46
N ILE A 38 16.88 -0.04 4.80
CA ILE A 38 17.75 -0.81 5.69
C ILE A 38 17.58 -2.31 5.38
N CYS A 39 16.35 -2.85 5.36
CA CYS A 39 16.13 -4.26 5.04
C CYS A 39 16.69 -4.65 3.66
N ASN A 40 16.46 -3.82 2.64
CA ASN A 40 16.94 -4.05 1.28
C ASN A 40 18.48 -4.06 1.17
N ARG A 41 19.19 -3.26 1.98
CA ARG A 41 20.67 -3.27 2.04
C ARG A 41 21.21 -4.64 2.46
N TYR A 42 20.41 -5.40 3.22
CA TYR A 42 20.72 -6.76 3.63
C TYR A 42 20.07 -7.78 2.69
N ASP A 43 19.89 -7.49 1.40
CA ASP A 43 19.25 -8.33 0.38
C ASP A 43 17.91 -8.96 0.78
N ILE A 44 17.18 -8.36 1.73
CA ILE A 44 15.81 -8.78 2.06
C ILE A 44 14.88 -8.01 1.14
N VAL A 45 14.63 -8.57 -0.05
CA VAL A 45 13.90 -7.91 -1.15
C VAL A 45 12.42 -7.66 -0.81
N GLN A 46 11.82 -8.57 -0.04
CA GLN A 46 10.43 -8.52 0.42
C GLN A 46 10.39 -8.80 1.93
N PRO A 47 10.76 -7.83 2.78
CA PRO A 47 10.71 -8.03 4.22
C PRO A 47 9.27 -8.27 4.69
N SER A 48 9.10 -9.14 5.68
CA SER A 48 7.80 -9.32 6.32
C SER A 48 7.39 -8.06 7.08
N TYR A 49 6.09 -7.89 7.28
CA TYR A 49 5.55 -6.78 8.07
C TYR A 49 6.04 -6.81 9.52
N GLN A 50 6.20 -8.01 10.11
CA GLN A 50 6.84 -8.20 11.41
C GLN A 50 8.28 -7.67 11.41
N LEU A 51 9.10 -8.07 10.43
CA LEU A 51 10.50 -7.62 10.34
C LEU A 51 10.61 -6.10 10.19
N LEU A 52 9.72 -5.47 9.42
CA LEU A 52 9.66 -4.02 9.30
C LEU A 52 9.33 -3.35 10.64
N GLY A 53 8.36 -3.88 11.38
CA GLY A 53 8.02 -3.44 12.73
C GLY A 53 9.21 -3.56 13.68
N ASP A 54 9.78 -4.76 13.80
CA ASP A 54 10.91 -5.07 14.70
C ASP A 54 12.13 -4.19 14.39
N THR A 55 12.44 -4.01 13.10
CA THR A 55 13.57 -3.15 12.67
C THR A 55 13.31 -1.69 13.02
N THR A 56 12.07 -1.21 12.93
CA THR A 56 11.72 0.16 13.33
C THR A 56 11.92 0.36 14.83
N ILE A 57 11.43 -0.56 15.66
CA ILE A 57 11.60 -0.51 17.12
C ILE A 57 13.09 -0.54 17.48
N ALA A 58 13.85 -1.46 16.88
CA ALA A 58 15.30 -1.55 17.13
C ALA A 58 16.04 -0.26 16.72
N TRP A 59 15.64 0.37 15.61
CA TRP A 59 16.23 1.62 15.14
C TRP A 59 15.96 2.78 16.10
N LEU A 60 14.70 2.93 16.57
CA LEU A 60 14.33 3.96 17.56
C LEU A 60 14.99 3.70 18.91
N ASP A 61 15.02 2.45 19.38
CA ASP A 61 15.68 2.08 20.64
C ASP A 61 17.16 2.45 20.61
N LYS A 62 17.80 2.28 19.45
CA LYS A 62 19.20 2.65 19.29
C LYS A 62 19.41 4.16 19.29
N LEU A 63 18.48 4.97 18.76
CA LEU A 63 18.51 6.43 18.94
C LEU A 63 18.38 6.80 20.42
N VAL A 64 17.36 6.28 21.10
CA VAL A 64 17.06 6.59 22.51
C VAL A 64 18.22 6.17 23.43
N SER A 65 18.87 5.03 23.16
CA SER A 65 20.05 4.56 23.92
C SER A 65 21.24 5.53 23.87
N ARG A 66 21.21 6.52 22.97
CA ARG A 66 22.23 7.56 22.78
C ARG A 66 21.76 8.93 23.23
N GLY A 67 20.71 8.98 24.04
CA GLY A 67 20.15 10.21 24.59
C GLY A 67 19.29 11.00 23.62
N VAL A 68 19.03 10.49 22.40
CA VAL A 68 18.13 11.17 21.46
C VAL A 68 16.70 11.13 22.00
N SER A 69 16.10 12.30 22.17
CA SER A 69 14.73 12.44 22.65
C SER A 69 13.76 12.51 21.48
N VAL A 70 13.05 11.40 21.19
CA VAL A 70 11.99 11.37 20.18
C VAL A 70 10.73 12.04 20.75
N GLU A 71 10.38 13.19 20.20
CA GLU A 71 9.26 14.00 20.69
C GLU A 71 7.92 13.67 20.02
N ALA A 72 7.95 13.27 18.76
CA ALA A 72 6.77 12.92 17.96
C ALA A 72 7.19 12.18 16.68
N ILE A 73 6.31 11.31 16.20
CA ILE A 73 6.39 10.61 14.92
C ILE A 73 5.06 10.85 14.18
N TYR A 74 5.09 11.66 13.13
CA TYR A 74 3.89 12.05 12.39
C TYR A 74 3.70 11.16 11.15
N PHE A 75 2.48 10.68 10.93
CA PHE A 75 2.08 9.92 9.74
C PHE A 75 0.93 10.62 9.00
N ASP A 76 0.99 10.59 7.67
CA ASP A 76 -0.06 11.12 6.80
C ASP A 76 -1.40 10.44 7.11
N GLY A 77 -2.41 11.21 7.47
CA GLY A 77 -3.80 10.74 7.57
C GLY A 77 -4.70 11.31 6.48
N HIS A 78 -4.26 12.37 5.79
CA HIS A 78 -4.94 12.94 4.63
C HIS A 78 -3.95 13.42 3.58
N LEU A 79 -4.29 13.25 2.31
CA LEU A 79 -3.53 13.89 1.22
C LEU A 79 -4.44 14.84 0.45
N PRO A 80 -4.01 16.10 0.24
CA PRO A 80 -4.70 17.07 -0.59
C PRO A 80 -5.16 16.55 -1.95
N ARG A 81 -6.34 17.00 -2.39
CA ARG A 81 -6.88 16.64 -3.72
C ARG A 81 -5.97 17.10 -4.86
N SER A 82 -5.27 18.22 -4.68
CA SER A 82 -4.27 18.76 -5.62
C SER A 82 -3.13 17.76 -5.90
N LYS A 83 -2.80 16.88 -4.93
CA LYS A 83 -1.75 15.85 -5.06
C LYS A 83 -2.25 14.53 -5.67
N ARG A 84 -3.51 14.45 -6.10
CA ARG A 84 -4.05 13.27 -6.84
C ARG A 84 -3.19 12.88 -8.05
N PRO A 85 -2.74 13.80 -8.93
CA PRO A 85 -1.88 13.43 -10.07
C PRO A 85 -0.56 12.79 -9.63
N VAL A 86 0.05 13.29 -8.55
CA VAL A 86 1.28 12.73 -7.97
C VAL A 86 1.05 11.30 -7.50
N ARG A 87 -0.08 11.03 -6.86
CA ARG A 87 -0.43 9.68 -6.42
C ARG A 87 -0.67 8.72 -7.59
N MET A 88 -1.33 9.19 -8.66
CA MET A 88 -1.52 8.43 -9.89
C MET A 88 -0.17 8.06 -10.54
N GLU A 89 0.76 9.01 -10.61
CA GLU A 89 2.11 8.76 -11.12
C GLU A 89 2.87 7.73 -10.29
N ARG A 90 2.81 7.84 -8.95
CA ARG A 90 3.43 6.85 -8.03
C ARG A 90 2.84 5.44 -8.25
N MET A 91 1.52 5.32 -8.43
CA MET A 91 0.91 4.02 -8.74
C MET A 91 1.35 3.47 -10.09
N LEU A 92 1.40 4.31 -11.13
CA LEU A 92 1.85 3.92 -12.45
C LEU A 92 3.31 3.43 -12.41
N LYS A 93 4.18 4.12 -11.67
CA LYS A 93 5.57 3.71 -11.45
C LYS A 93 5.66 2.34 -10.78
N ASN A 94 4.89 2.12 -9.71
CA ASN A 94 4.87 0.83 -9.00
C ASN A 94 4.34 -0.30 -9.89
N LEU A 95 3.29 -0.04 -10.69
CA LEU A 95 2.79 -1.02 -11.65
C LEU A 95 3.82 -1.34 -12.75
N ASN A 96 4.55 -0.34 -13.24
CA ASN A 96 5.61 -0.55 -14.21
C ASN A 96 6.78 -1.37 -13.63
N GLN A 97 7.12 -1.17 -12.35
CA GLN A 97 8.09 -2.01 -11.65
C GLN A 97 7.61 -3.47 -11.51
N LEU A 98 6.33 -3.68 -11.22
CA LEU A 98 5.72 -5.01 -11.17
C LEU A 98 5.79 -5.69 -12.55
N LYS A 99 5.39 -4.99 -13.61
CA LYS A 99 5.46 -5.47 -15.00
C LYS A 99 6.90 -5.81 -15.41
N ALA A 100 7.87 -4.95 -15.09
CA ALA A 100 9.28 -5.20 -15.38
C ALA A 100 9.82 -6.44 -14.64
N SER A 101 9.39 -6.65 -13.39
CA SER A 101 9.76 -7.83 -12.60
C SER A 101 9.19 -9.11 -13.21
N TYR A 102 7.93 -9.08 -13.65
CA TYR A 102 7.28 -10.18 -14.38
C TYR A 102 8.00 -10.51 -15.69
N SER A 103 8.33 -9.50 -16.49
CA SER A 103 9.04 -9.69 -17.77
C SER A 103 10.45 -10.26 -17.58
N LYS A 104 11.14 -9.89 -16.50
CA LYS A 104 12.49 -10.38 -16.20
C LYS A 104 12.49 -11.85 -15.78
N ASP A 105 11.51 -12.26 -14.97
CA ASP A 105 11.39 -13.63 -14.45
C ASP A 105 9.98 -14.20 -14.70
N PRO A 106 9.62 -14.57 -15.96
CA PRO A 106 8.24 -14.99 -16.29
C PRO A 106 7.81 -16.30 -15.63
N SER A 107 8.77 -17.14 -15.22
CA SER A 107 8.51 -18.40 -14.50
C SER A 107 8.40 -18.22 -12.98
N GLY A 108 8.46 -16.99 -12.49
CA GLY A 108 8.45 -16.66 -11.07
C GLY A 108 9.83 -16.78 -10.40
N PHE A 109 9.86 -16.75 -9.07
CA PHE A 109 11.09 -16.57 -8.29
C PHE A 109 11.54 -17.86 -7.60
N SER A 110 12.84 -17.94 -7.27
CA SER A 110 13.31 -18.95 -6.32
C SER A 110 12.74 -18.65 -4.92
N PRO A 111 12.32 -19.66 -4.12
CA PRO A 111 11.90 -19.45 -2.74
C PRO A 111 12.94 -18.70 -1.90
N ALA A 112 14.23 -18.93 -2.15
CA ALA A 112 15.32 -18.24 -1.44
C ALA A 112 15.35 -16.72 -1.71
N TYR A 113 14.94 -16.29 -2.90
CA TYR A 113 14.87 -14.87 -3.28
C TYR A 113 13.80 -14.10 -2.49
N LEU A 114 12.75 -14.82 -2.05
CA LEU A 114 11.64 -14.29 -1.29
C LEU A 114 11.76 -14.57 0.21
N SER A 115 12.89 -15.14 0.64
CA SER A 115 13.12 -15.47 2.04
C SER A 115 13.41 -14.22 2.85
N THR A 116 12.80 -14.14 4.03
CA THR A 116 13.00 -13.07 5.01
C THR A 116 14.05 -13.42 6.07
N THR A 117 14.56 -14.64 6.07
CA THR A 117 15.52 -15.12 7.08
C THR A 117 16.95 -14.90 6.61
N LYS A 118 17.68 -14.03 7.31
CA LYS A 118 19.15 -13.97 7.28
C LYS A 118 19.70 -14.17 8.68
N GLU A 119 20.85 -14.83 8.78
CA GLU A 119 21.52 -15.14 10.06
C GLU A 119 22.04 -13.89 10.78
N THR A 120 22.30 -12.80 10.04
CA THR A 120 22.82 -11.55 10.60
C THR A 120 21.75 -10.47 10.64
N PRO A 121 21.50 -9.82 11.79
CA PRO A 121 20.58 -8.69 11.88
C PRO A 121 21.08 -7.50 11.04
N PRO A 122 20.17 -6.67 10.51
CA PRO A 122 20.56 -5.52 9.71
C PRO A 122 21.33 -4.49 10.53
N THR A 123 22.45 -3.97 10.01
CA THR A 123 23.10 -2.79 10.60
C THR A 123 22.23 -1.56 10.35
N LEU A 124 21.70 -1.04 11.45
CA LEU A 124 20.69 0.02 11.47
C LEU A 124 21.21 1.38 11.01
N PHE A 125 22.48 1.68 11.29
CA PHE A 125 23.13 2.96 10.98
C PHE A 125 24.40 2.70 10.18
N SER A 126 24.35 2.99 8.88
CA SER A 126 25.47 2.78 7.97
C SER A 126 25.39 3.74 6.80
N SER A 127 26.56 4.26 6.42
CA SER A 127 26.75 5.10 5.23
C SER A 127 26.82 4.30 3.93
N ALA A 128 26.78 2.96 3.99
CA ALA A 128 26.88 2.11 2.81
C ALA A 128 25.63 2.24 1.91
N GLN A 129 25.84 2.34 0.60
CA GLN A 129 24.73 2.29 -0.37
C GLN A 129 24.23 0.84 -0.53
N PRO A 130 22.96 0.62 -0.92
CA PRO A 130 22.45 -0.72 -1.18
C PRO A 130 23.14 -1.29 -2.41
N LEU A 131 23.44 -2.59 -2.37
CA LEU A 131 24.03 -3.30 -3.49
C LEU A 131 23.00 -3.66 -4.58
N GLY A 132 21.69 -3.46 -4.32
CA GLY A 132 20.59 -3.96 -5.16
C GLY A 132 19.69 -2.88 -5.78
N LYS A 133 19.00 -3.24 -6.87
CA LYS A 133 17.95 -2.42 -7.48
C LYS A 133 16.70 -2.42 -6.60
N PRO A 134 15.97 -1.29 -6.50
CA PRO A 134 14.71 -1.24 -5.76
C PRO A 134 13.70 -2.20 -6.40
N PHE A 135 13.21 -3.14 -5.59
CA PHE A 135 12.06 -3.99 -5.91
C PHE A 135 10.77 -3.29 -5.46
N LEU A 136 9.61 -3.83 -5.84
CA LEU A 136 8.31 -3.32 -5.41
C LEU A 136 8.24 -3.30 -3.86
N PRO A 137 7.97 -2.15 -3.20
CA PRO A 137 7.87 -2.13 -1.75
C PRO A 137 6.71 -3.00 -1.25
N PRO A 138 6.83 -3.68 -0.09
CA PRO A 138 5.71 -4.40 0.50
C PRO A 138 4.50 -3.48 0.68
N SER A 139 3.33 -3.93 0.23
CA SER A 139 2.14 -3.09 0.03
C SER A 139 1.66 -2.36 1.28
N PHE A 140 1.82 -2.99 2.45
CA PHE A 140 1.38 -2.49 3.75
C PHE A 140 2.55 -2.09 4.68
N HIS A 141 3.73 -1.77 4.14
CA HIS A 141 4.90 -1.45 4.99
C HIS A 141 4.68 -0.26 5.93
N VAL A 142 4.06 0.84 5.46
CA VAL A 142 3.73 2.00 6.31
C VAL A 142 2.78 1.62 7.44
N PRO A 143 1.57 1.07 7.19
CA PRO A 143 0.67 0.72 8.28
C PRO A 143 1.19 -0.42 9.17
N ALA A 144 2.01 -1.34 8.68
CA ALA A 144 2.67 -2.33 9.52
C ALA A 144 3.62 -1.69 10.55
N ILE A 145 4.32 -0.62 10.15
CA ILE A 145 5.19 0.15 11.05
C ILE A 145 4.35 0.96 12.04
N VAL A 146 3.24 1.58 11.60
CA VAL A 146 2.30 2.26 12.50
C VAL A 146 1.78 1.30 13.57
N ASP A 147 1.30 0.11 13.18
CA ASP A 147 0.82 -0.92 14.11
C ASP A 147 1.90 -1.32 15.12
N ALA A 148 3.13 -1.59 14.68
CA ALA A 148 4.24 -1.96 15.55
C ALA A 148 4.59 -0.87 16.57
N LEU A 149 4.58 0.39 16.15
CA LEU A 149 4.85 1.52 17.04
C LEU A 149 3.71 1.73 18.05
N GLN A 150 2.45 1.57 17.63
CA GLN A 150 1.28 1.69 18.50
C GLN A 150 1.17 0.55 19.52
N LEU A 151 1.63 -0.66 19.16
CA LEU A 151 1.69 -1.80 20.09
C LEU A 151 2.87 -1.68 21.08
N CYS A 152 3.89 -0.88 20.76
CA CYS A 152 5.03 -0.65 21.63
C CYS A 152 4.73 0.47 22.64
N CYS A 153 4.56 0.12 23.93
CA CYS A 153 4.24 1.07 25.00
C CYS A 153 5.19 2.28 25.08
N ARG A 154 6.45 2.13 24.68
CA ARG A 154 7.45 3.22 24.67
C ARG A 154 7.14 4.30 23.61
N TYR A 155 6.57 3.90 22.46
CA TYR A 155 6.38 4.78 21.32
C TYR A 155 4.92 5.11 21.03
N ALA A 156 3.98 4.34 21.54
CA ALA A 156 2.55 4.49 21.25
C ALA A 156 2.03 5.92 21.42
N SER A 157 2.40 6.61 22.51
CA SER A 157 1.99 7.99 22.79
C SER A 157 2.70 9.05 21.93
N LEU A 158 3.74 8.66 21.19
CA LEU A 158 4.52 9.54 20.32
C LEU A 158 4.08 9.44 18.86
N VAL A 159 3.24 8.46 18.50
CA VAL A 159 2.74 8.27 17.14
C VAL A 159 1.49 9.10 16.93
N HIS A 160 1.50 9.91 15.87
CA HIS A 160 0.38 10.77 15.51
C HIS A 160 0.01 10.58 14.04
N LEU A 161 -1.17 10.00 13.80
CA LEU A 161 -1.79 10.06 12.47
C LEU A 161 -2.54 11.40 12.37
N VAL A 162 -2.13 12.26 11.44
CA VAL A 162 -2.60 13.65 11.37
C VAL A 162 -3.59 13.85 10.22
N PRO A 163 -4.59 14.75 10.33
CA PRO A 163 -5.56 14.99 9.27
C PRO A 163 -4.99 15.86 8.14
N GLY A 164 -3.75 15.59 7.73
CA GLY A 164 -2.99 16.28 6.69
C GLY A 164 -1.71 15.47 6.39
N GLU A 165 -0.73 16.14 5.82
CA GLU A 165 0.59 15.55 5.54
C GLU A 165 1.52 15.67 6.76
N ALA A 166 2.33 14.63 7.00
CA ALA A 166 3.20 14.55 8.16
C ALA A 166 4.29 15.63 8.18
N ASP A 167 4.78 16.04 7.01
CA ASP A 167 5.82 17.07 6.86
C ASP A 167 5.37 18.44 7.39
N ALA A 168 4.15 18.86 7.08
CA ALA A 168 3.55 20.08 7.60
C ALA A 168 3.49 20.08 9.14
N TYR A 169 3.08 18.96 9.75
CA TYR A 169 3.02 18.83 11.21
C TYR A 169 4.40 18.78 11.86
N CYS A 170 5.38 18.13 11.21
CA CYS A 170 6.77 18.20 11.63
C CYS A 170 7.28 19.65 11.63
N ALA A 171 7.01 20.39 10.55
CA ALA A 171 7.43 21.78 10.39
C ALA A 171 6.80 22.68 11.45
N GLN A 172 5.48 22.61 11.64
CA GLN A 172 4.76 23.41 12.64
C GLN A 172 5.28 23.18 14.06
N ARG A 173 5.65 21.93 14.40
CA ARG A 173 6.24 21.62 15.71
C ARG A 173 7.62 22.25 15.87
N LEU A 174 8.47 22.12 14.86
CA LEU A 174 9.82 22.71 14.86
C LEU A 174 9.79 24.24 14.89
N ALA A 175 8.88 24.87 14.15
CA ALA A 175 8.73 26.32 14.14
C ALA A 175 8.47 26.89 15.55
N LYS A 176 7.74 26.15 16.40
CA LYS A 176 7.41 26.55 17.77
C LYS A 176 8.50 26.22 18.79
N SER A 177 9.19 25.09 18.62
CA SER A 177 10.02 24.48 19.69
C SER A 177 11.51 24.30 19.33
N GLY A 178 11.87 24.57 18.08
CA GLY A 178 13.17 24.24 17.51
C GLY A 178 13.38 22.72 17.42
N GLY A 179 14.64 22.28 17.49
CA GLY A 179 14.99 20.86 17.42
C GLY A 179 15.34 20.40 16.00
N THR A 180 15.24 19.09 15.78
CA THR A 180 15.64 18.45 14.52
C THR A 180 14.52 17.59 13.95
N VAL A 181 14.23 17.70 12.65
CA VAL A 181 13.33 16.76 11.97
C VAL A 181 14.16 15.71 11.23
N LEU A 182 13.82 14.43 11.42
CA LEU A 182 14.39 13.31 10.67
C LEU A 182 13.46 12.96 9.52
N THR A 183 13.94 13.04 8.28
CA THR A 183 13.12 12.83 7.07
C THR A 183 13.96 12.27 5.90
N SER A 184 13.30 11.95 4.79
CA SER A 184 13.90 11.69 3.47
C SER A 184 13.25 12.55 2.38
N ASP A 185 12.41 13.50 2.78
CA ASP A 185 11.74 14.47 1.91
C ASP A 185 12.46 15.82 1.96
N SER A 186 12.88 16.32 0.79
CA SER A 186 13.54 17.61 0.70
C SER A 186 12.59 18.79 0.90
N ASP A 187 11.29 18.56 0.84
CA ASP A 187 10.27 19.61 0.97
C ASP A 187 10.27 20.25 2.37
N LEU A 188 10.72 19.50 3.39
CA LEU A 188 11.00 20.02 4.73
C LEU A 188 12.10 21.09 4.80
N LEU A 189 12.94 21.23 3.76
CA LEU A 189 13.88 22.35 3.68
C LEU A 189 13.21 23.66 3.24
N VAL A 190 12.00 23.59 2.69
CA VAL A 190 11.24 24.73 2.18
C VAL A 190 10.27 25.28 3.22
N HIS A 191 9.73 24.41 4.06
CA HIS A 191 8.89 24.81 5.19
C HIS A 191 9.60 25.77 6.16
N ASP A 192 8.82 26.64 6.81
CA ASP A 192 9.32 27.42 7.94
C ASP A 192 9.48 26.50 9.16
N LEU A 193 10.75 26.27 9.53
CA LEU A 193 11.12 25.46 10.70
C LEU A 193 11.52 26.33 11.90
N GLY A 194 11.43 27.66 11.82
CA GLY A 194 12.00 28.56 12.82
C GLY A 194 13.50 28.30 13.03
N HIS A 195 13.89 27.99 14.26
CA HIS A 195 15.27 27.59 14.61
C HIS A 195 15.54 26.08 14.43
N GLY A 196 14.58 25.36 13.85
CA GLY A 196 14.68 23.94 13.54
C GLY A 196 15.69 23.63 12.44
N ARG A 197 16.01 22.35 12.33
CA ARG A 197 16.92 21.82 11.31
C ARG A 197 16.43 20.49 10.76
N VAL A 198 16.83 20.18 9.55
CA VAL A 198 16.53 18.93 8.85
C VAL A 198 17.76 18.03 8.89
N VAL A 199 17.56 16.75 9.20
CA VAL A 199 18.56 15.69 9.03
C VAL A 199 17.93 14.61 8.16
N PHE A 200 18.62 14.24 7.09
CA PHE A 200 18.14 13.16 6.23
C PHE A 200 18.49 11.80 6.82
N LEU A 201 17.51 10.90 6.89
CA LEU A 201 17.65 9.56 7.48
C LEU A 201 18.81 8.76 6.87
N ARG A 202 19.02 8.90 5.56
CA ARG A 202 20.13 8.25 4.84
C ARG A 202 21.53 8.73 5.26
N ASP A 203 21.62 9.92 5.87
CA ASP A 203 22.88 10.56 6.25
C ASP A 203 23.22 10.28 7.73
N ILE A 204 22.42 9.48 8.44
CA ILE A 204 22.66 9.08 9.83
C ILE A 204 23.50 7.79 9.85
N TYR A 205 24.69 7.86 10.42
CA TYR A 205 25.60 6.72 10.54
C TYR A 205 26.35 6.74 11.87
N LEU A 206 27.02 5.63 12.22
CA LEU A 206 27.92 5.59 13.37
C LEU A 206 29.33 6.03 12.95
N ASP A 207 29.88 7.02 13.63
CA ASP A 207 31.28 7.44 13.43
C ASP A 207 32.28 6.45 14.06
N GLY A 208 33.58 6.71 13.88
CA GLY A 208 34.65 5.86 14.46
C GLY A 208 34.64 5.80 15.99
N GLN A 209 33.95 6.73 16.65
CA GLN A 209 33.73 6.79 18.10
C GLN A 209 32.39 6.18 18.51
N SER A 210 31.69 5.51 17.58
CA SER A 210 30.37 4.93 17.80
C SER A 210 29.31 5.95 18.24
N ARG A 211 29.41 7.22 17.83
CA ARG A 211 28.36 8.25 18.00
C ARG A 211 27.52 8.34 16.74
N LEU A 212 26.26 8.78 16.85
CA LEU A 212 25.45 9.08 15.66
C LEU A 212 25.97 10.38 15.04
N ALA A 213 26.56 10.26 13.85
CA ALA A 213 26.97 11.39 13.04
C ALA A 213 25.97 11.61 11.90
N CYS A 214 25.72 12.88 11.55
CA CYS A 214 24.82 13.24 10.46
C CYS A 214 25.21 14.57 9.80
N ALA A 215 24.71 14.77 8.57
CA ALA A 215 24.66 16.09 7.92
C ALA A 215 23.35 16.79 8.31
N SER A 216 23.45 18.02 8.82
CA SER A 216 22.30 18.79 9.27
C SER A 216 22.14 20.09 8.48
N PHE A 217 20.90 20.38 8.09
CA PHE A 217 20.54 21.51 7.25
C PHE A 217 19.63 22.44 8.03
N SER A 218 20.05 23.67 8.28
CA SER A 218 19.19 24.71 8.87
C SER A 218 18.72 25.64 7.76
N PRO A 219 17.40 25.69 7.44
CA PRO A 219 16.89 26.61 6.43
C PRO A 219 17.27 28.07 6.71
N ALA A 220 17.19 28.50 7.98
CA ALA A 220 17.61 29.84 8.38
C ALA A 220 19.11 30.11 8.09
N HIS A 221 19.98 29.17 8.44
CA HIS A 221 21.42 29.28 8.16
C HIS A 221 21.73 29.30 6.66
N ILE A 222 21.04 28.45 5.90
CA ILE A 222 21.18 28.37 4.43
C ILE A 222 20.77 29.71 3.81
N CYS A 223 19.62 30.25 4.20
CA CYS A 223 19.16 31.56 3.73
C CYS A 223 20.16 32.68 4.05
N GLU A 224 20.70 32.71 5.28
CA GLU A 224 21.72 33.68 5.69
C GLU A 224 22.97 33.59 4.79
N LYS A 225 23.52 32.38 4.60
CA LYS A 225 24.71 32.15 3.77
C LYS A 225 24.48 32.48 2.29
N LEU A 226 23.28 32.24 1.79
CA LEU A 226 22.88 32.55 0.42
C LEU A 226 22.43 34.01 0.24
N LYS A 227 22.39 34.82 1.31
CA LYS A 227 21.89 36.19 1.32
C LYS A 227 20.45 36.29 0.79
N LEU A 228 19.64 35.29 1.11
CA LEU A 228 18.21 35.22 0.82
C LEU A 228 17.41 35.89 1.96
N SER A 229 16.32 36.59 1.62
CA SER A 229 15.42 37.16 2.64
C SER A 229 14.71 36.04 3.42
N PRO A 230 14.58 36.12 4.77
CA PRO A 230 14.08 35.04 5.62
C PRO A 230 12.69 34.50 5.26
N THR A 231 11.76 35.36 4.86
CA THR A 231 10.35 35.01 4.66
C THR A 231 9.93 34.86 3.21
N SER A 232 10.83 35.07 2.23
CA SER A 232 10.41 35.15 0.82
C SER A 232 11.32 34.48 -0.20
N LYS A 233 12.35 33.71 0.19
CA LYS A 233 13.31 33.23 -0.83
C LYS A 233 13.81 31.78 -0.74
N ILE A 234 13.50 31.00 0.29
CA ILE A 234 13.70 29.54 0.19
C ILE A 234 12.64 28.92 -0.73
N CYS A 235 11.37 29.32 -0.62
CA CYS A 235 10.32 28.94 -1.57
C CYS A 235 10.66 29.38 -2.99
N ARG A 236 11.21 30.61 -3.16
CA ARG A 236 11.68 31.10 -4.47
C ARG A 236 12.77 30.22 -5.05
N LEU A 237 13.82 29.91 -4.27
CA LEU A 237 14.92 29.06 -4.70
C LEU A 237 14.44 27.65 -5.04
N ALA A 238 13.57 27.10 -4.21
CA ALA A 238 13.01 25.77 -4.37
C ALA A 238 12.11 25.67 -5.62
N TYR A 239 11.30 26.71 -5.88
CA TYR A 239 10.49 26.83 -7.10
C TYR A 239 11.37 26.91 -8.36
N GLU A 240 12.40 27.75 -8.35
CA GLU A 240 13.32 27.86 -9.48
C GLU A 240 14.09 26.55 -9.71
N ARG A 241 14.47 25.85 -8.64
CA ARG A 241 15.06 24.51 -8.72
C ARG A 241 14.08 23.49 -9.32
N LYS A 242 12.80 23.51 -8.93
CA LYS A 242 11.75 22.65 -9.48
C LYS A 242 11.54 22.89 -10.98
N ARG A 243 11.49 24.16 -11.40
CA ARG A 243 11.28 24.58 -12.79
C ARG A 243 12.50 24.32 -13.67
N SER A 244 13.70 24.47 -13.12
CA SER A 244 14.95 24.36 -13.87
C SER A 244 15.94 23.43 -13.16
N PRO A 245 15.70 22.09 -13.20
CA PRO A 245 16.51 21.11 -12.48
C PRO A 245 17.99 21.07 -12.88
N HIS A 246 18.30 21.50 -14.10
CA HIS A 246 19.63 21.46 -14.71
C HIS A 246 20.52 22.67 -14.38
N LEU A 247 19.98 23.73 -13.76
CA LEU A 247 20.75 24.94 -13.47
C LEU A 247 21.66 24.80 -12.26
N THR A 248 22.82 25.46 -12.30
CA THR A 248 23.72 25.57 -11.16
C THR A 248 23.16 26.52 -10.09
N LEU A 249 23.63 26.41 -8.84
CA LEU A 249 23.19 27.30 -7.76
C LEU A 249 23.38 28.80 -8.10
N PRO A 250 24.52 29.26 -8.66
CA PRO A 250 24.67 30.68 -9.04
C PRO A 250 23.68 31.13 -10.12
N GLN A 251 23.25 30.24 -11.03
CA GLN A 251 22.21 30.54 -12.01
C GLN A 251 20.86 30.71 -11.32
N LEU A 252 20.47 29.77 -10.46
CA LEU A 252 19.22 29.86 -9.71
C LEU A 252 19.14 31.11 -8.84
N LEU A 253 20.23 31.49 -8.18
CA LEU A 253 20.26 32.70 -7.35
C LEU A 253 20.05 33.97 -8.18
N ARG A 254 20.53 34.01 -9.44
CA ARG A 254 20.20 35.12 -10.36
C ARG A 254 18.72 35.14 -10.68
N ASP A 255 18.11 34.00 -10.97
CA ASP A 255 16.69 33.89 -11.28
C ASP A 255 15.80 34.24 -10.08
N CYS A 256 16.28 33.98 -8.85
CA CYS A 256 15.60 34.36 -7.60
C CYS A 256 15.51 35.89 -7.40
N VAL A 257 16.39 36.67 -8.04
CA VAL A 257 16.39 38.14 -7.97
C VAL A 257 15.52 38.76 -9.07
N GLN A 258 15.32 38.03 -10.17
CA GLN A 258 14.44 38.47 -11.25
C GLN A 258 12.96 38.33 -10.90
N ALA A 259 12.11 39.01 -11.66
CA ALA A 259 10.67 38.86 -11.55
C ALA A 259 10.25 37.41 -11.82
N VAL A 260 9.29 36.93 -11.05
CA VAL A 260 8.72 35.59 -11.21
C VAL A 260 8.01 35.55 -12.57
N VAL A 261 8.50 34.73 -13.49
CA VAL A 261 7.91 34.61 -14.84
C VAL A 261 6.52 33.97 -14.80
N ASP A 262 6.35 32.94 -13.97
CA ASP A 262 5.08 32.24 -13.75
C ASP A 262 4.60 32.53 -12.32
N THR A 263 3.90 33.66 -12.17
CA THR A 263 3.40 34.14 -10.88
C THR A 263 2.33 33.23 -10.30
N ALA A 264 1.47 32.65 -11.15
CA ALA A 264 0.42 31.74 -10.74
C ALA A 264 1.00 30.43 -10.20
N GLY A 265 1.90 29.78 -10.96
CA GLY A 265 2.56 28.55 -10.52
C GLY A 265 3.43 28.75 -9.27
N TYR A 266 4.04 29.92 -9.11
CA TYR A 266 4.79 30.26 -7.90
C TYR A 266 3.87 30.46 -6.68
N ALA A 267 2.72 31.11 -6.86
CA ALA A 267 1.74 31.28 -5.78
C ALA A 267 1.17 29.93 -5.32
N GLU A 268 0.79 29.06 -6.27
CA GLU A 268 0.34 27.69 -6.00
C GLU A 268 1.42 26.88 -5.26
N PHE A 269 2.68 26.99 -5.71
CA PHE A 269 3.81 26.35 -5.03
C PHE A 269 4.00 26.86 -3.60
N CYS A 270 3.88 28.16 -3.35
CA CYS A 270 4.01 28.71 -2.00
C CYS A 270 2.89 28.26 -1.08
N HIS A 271 1.66 28.16 -1.59
CA HIS A 271 0.48 27.76 -0.83
C HIS A 271 0.66 26.37 -0.17
N GLU A 272 1.34 25.44 -0.85
CA GLU A 272 1.68 24.11 -0.31
C GLU A 272 2.46 24.16 1.01
N TYR A 273 3.31 25.18 1.19
CA TYR A 273 4.19 25.30 2.36
C TYR A 273 3.68 26.28 3.42
N LEU A 274 2.74 27.15 3.07
CA LEU A 274 2.22 28.22 3.94
C LEU A 274 0.88 27.85 4.60
N ASP A 275 -0.02 27.23 3.84
CA ASP A 275 -1.42 27.11 4.26
C ASP A 275 -1.71 25.77 4.93
N HIS A 276 -0.78 24.80 4.81
CA HIS A 276 -0.80 23.50 5.47
C HIS A 276 -2.19 22.84 5.46
N GLU A 277 -2.67 22.46 4.27
CA GLU A 277 -4.03 21.92 4.08
C GLU A 277 -4.31 20.76 5.06
N THR A 278 -5.31 20.95 5.92
CA THR A 278 -5.82 19.93 6.85
C THR A 278 -7.29 19.66 6.59
N ALA A 279 -7.68 18.39 6.61
CA ALA A 279 -9.09 18.01 6.58
C ALA A 279 -9.73 18.15 7.97
N PRO A 280 -10.97 18.64 8.07
CA PRO A 280 -11.71 18.63 9.34
C PRO A 280 -11.98 17.18 9.77
N LEU A 281 -11.94 16.93 11.08
CA LEU A 281 -12.34 15.64 11.62
C LEU A 281 -13.86 15.44 11.42
N PRO A 282 -14.31 14.27 10.96
CA PRO A 282 -15.74 14.02 10.77
C PRO A 282 -16.46 13.94 12.12
N VAL A 283 -17.72 14.34 12.14
CA VAL A 283 -18.62 14.12 13.27
C VAL A 283 -19.52 12.93 12.95
N SER A 284 -19.65 11.99 13.89
CA SER A 284 -20.52 10.83 13.74
C SER A 284 -22.00 11.18 13.86
N THR A 285 -22.89 10.24 13.52
CA THR A 285 -24.34 10.35 13.74
C THR A 285 -24.75 10.51 15.21
N ALA A 286 -23.85 10.21 16.15
CA ALA A 286 -24.02 10.42 17.59
C ALA A 286 -23.39 11.75 18.07
N ASP A 287 -23.19 12.72 17.18
CA ASP A 287 -22.59 14.04 17.46
C ASP A 287 -21.22 13.99 18.17
N THR A 288 -20.47 12.92 17.93
CA THR A 288 -19.13 12.71 18.50
C THR A 288 -18.07 12.82 17.40
N GLU A 289 -17.01 13.60 17.65
CA GLU A 289 -15.87 13.73 16.73
C GLU A 289 -15.13 12.40 16.57
N ILE A 290 -14.95 11.98 15.32
CA ILE A 290 -14.32 10.72 14.98
C ILE A 290 -12.80 10.87 15.04
N GLN A 291 -12.19 10.11 15.95
CA GLN A 291 -10.75 10.07 16.11
C GLN A 291 -10.11 9.16 15.06
N ILE A 292 -9.09 9.66 14.37
CA ILE A 292 -8.37 8.94 13.31
C ILE A 292 -7.09 8.27 13.79
N GLY A 293 -6.64 8.55 15.03
CA GLY A 293 -5.29 8.21 15.50
C GLY A 293 -4.92 6.72 15.44
N SER A 294 -5.90 5.82 15.51
CA SER A 294 -5.72 4.36 15.46
C SER A 294 -5.97 3.73 14.08
N LEU A 295 -6.23 4.54 13.06
CA LEU A 295 -6.56 4.06 11.72
C LEU A 295 -5.32 3.81 10.86
N ASP A 296 -5.48 2.96 9.84
CA ASP A 296 -4.55 2.91 8.71
C ASP A 296 -4.59 4.26 7.96
N PRO A 297 -3.45 4.79 7.49
CA PRO A 297 -3.39 6.01 6.68
C PRO A 297 -4.44 6.10 5.56
N ARG A 298 -4.68 5.00 4.83
CA ARG A 298 -5.65 4.98 3.71
C ARG A 298 -7.10 4.98 4.19
N ILE A 299 -7.35 4.36 5.35
CA ILE A 299 -8.68 4.30 5.95
C ILE A 299 -9.01 5.66 6.58
N SER A 300 -8.04 6.28 7.26
CA SER A 300 -8.12 7.68 7.72
C SER A 300 -8.46 8.63 6.59
N GLU A 301 -7.73 8.55 5.47
CA GLU A 301 -7.98 9.44 4.34
C GLU A 301 -9.39 9.27 3.76
N LEU A 302 -9.88 8.03 3.69
CA LEU A 302 -11.27 7.76 3.29
C LEU A 302 -12.25 8.37 4.30
N VAL A 303 -12.08 8.13 5.59
CA VAL A 303 -12.94 8.66 6.67
C VAL A 303 -13.01 10.19 6.63
N LEU A 304 -11.88 10.87 6.46
CA LEU A 304 -11.80 12.33 6.34
C LEU A 304 -12.51 12.84 5.08
N GLN A 305 -12.35 12.15 3.94
CA GLN A 305 -13.09 12.48 2.72
C GLN A 305 -14.60 12.34 2.90
N LEU A 306 -15.06 11.28 3.57
CA LEU A 306 -16.50 11.03 3.79
C LEU A 306 -17.15 12.14 4.63
N GLY A 307 -16.43 12.70 5.59
CA GLY A 307 -16.90 13.80 6.45
C GLY A 307 -16.79 15.19 5.83
N ASN A 308 -15.89 15.39 4.86
CA ASN A 308 -15.67 16.68 4.21
C ASN A 308 -16.61 16.88 3.00
N GLN A 309 -17.89 17.15 3.30
CA GLN A 309 -18.94 17.46 2.31
C GLN A 309 -19.05 18.98 2.12
N ASP A 310 -18.00 19.64 1.64
CA ASP A 310 -18.08 21.05 1.27
C ASP A 310 -19.09 21.24 0.14
N ALA A 311 -20.24 21.84 0.47
CA ALA A 311 -21.35 22.15 -0.44
C ALA A 311 -20.98 23.05 -1.64
N GLN A 312 -19.78 23.65 -1.63
CA GLN A 312 -19.29 24.55 -2.69
C GLN A 312 -18.45 23.86 -3.76
N THR A 313 -17.92 22.65 -3.50
CA THR A 313 -17.19 21.90 -4.53
C THR A 313 -18.12 20.86 -5.14
N ASN A 314 -18.61 21.13 -6.36
CA ASN A 314 -19.30 20.13 -7.17
C ASN A 314 -18.53 18.80 -7.08
N HIS A 315 -19.14 17.77 -6.47
CA HIS A 315 -18.60 16.41 -6.27
C HIS A 315 -18.42 15.65 -7.60
N LEU A 316 -17.76 16.24 -8.59
CA LEU A 316 -17.62 15.71 -9.95
C LEU A 316 -16.84 14.39 -9.99
N ASN A 317 -16.16 13.99 -8.91
CA ASN A 317 -15.28 12.82 -8.88
C ASN A 317 -15.52 11.79 -7.74
N GLY A 318 -16.49 12.02 -6.85
CA GLY A 318 -16.78 11.11 -5.71
C GLY A 318 -15.65 10.97 -4.69
N ASP A 319 -15.89 10.18 -3.64
CA ASP A 319 -14.89 9.81 -2.64
C ASP A 319 -13.94 8.74 -3.20
N ILE A 320 -12.65 8.81 -2.87
CA ILE A 320 -11.61 8.01 -3.54
C ILE A 320 -10.80 7.21 -2.52
N ILE A 321 -10.48 5.97 -2.85
CA ILE A 321 -9.47 5.18 -2.12
C ILE A 321 -8.45 4.57 -3.08
N PHE A 322 -7.18 4.73 -2.72
CA PHE A 322 -6.04 4.16 -3.43
C PHE A 322 -5.58 2.89 -2.73
N LEU A 323 -5.91 1.74 -3.31
CA LEU A 323 -5.47 0.44 -2.80
C LEU A 323 -4.00 0.21 -3.22
N PRO A 324 -3.13 -0.28 -2.33
CA PRO A 324 -1.73 -0.44 -2.66
C PRO A 324 -1.54 -1.51 -3.74
N ILE A 325 -0.55 -1.32 -4.61
CA ILE A 325 -0.13 -2.33 -5.58
C ILE A 325 0.40 -3.54 -4.80
N LEU A 326 -0.20 -4.71 -5.05
CA LEU A 326 0.24 -5.98 -4.48
C LEU A 326 1.33 -6.59 -5.36
N LEU A 327 2.19 -7.42 -4.77
CA LEU A 327 3.05 -8.29 -5.56
C LEU A 327 2.18 -9.40 -6.16
N GLU A 328 1.69 -9.17 -7.38
CA GLU A 328 0.68 -10.01 -8.03
C GLU A 328 1.02 -10.24 -9.51
N ASN A 329 0.39 -11.25 -10.14
CA ASN A 329 0.58 -11.48 -11.57
C ASN A 329 -0.07 -10.35 -12.41
N PRO A 330 0.72 -9.54 -13.16
CA PRO A 330 0.17 -8.44 -13.95
C PRO A 330 -0.65 -8.90 -15.18
N SER A 331 -0.55 -10.17 -15.60
CA SER A 331 -1.35 -10.71 -16.71
C SER A 331 -2.77 -11.14 -16.30
N ARG A 332 -3.04 -11.24 -14.98
CA ARG A 332 -4.36 -11.56 -14.42
C ARG A 332 -5.12 -10.29 -14.04
N GLY A 333 -6.41 -10.44 -13.70
CA GLY A 333 -7.18 -9.38 -13.03
C GLY A 333 -6.54 -8.96 -11.70
N SER A 334 -6.94 -7.81 -11.18
CA SER A 334 -6.43 -7.31 -9.89
C SER A 334 -6.81 -8.24 -8.74
N ALA A 335 -5.88 -8.56 -7.83
CA ALA A 335 -6.13 -9.37 -6.64
C ALA A 335 -7.16 -8.75 -5.67
N TRP A 336 -7.36 -7.43 -5.75
CA TRP A 336 -8.42 -6.70 -5.04
C TRP A 336 -9.85 -7.03 -5.49
N GLU A 337 -10.01 -7.73 -6.61
CA GLU A 337 -11.31 -7.97 -7.23
C GLU A 337 -12.26 -8.75 -6.33
N GLN A 338 -11.84 -9.93 -5.88
CA GLN A 338 -12.73 -10.88 -5.22
C GLN A 338 -13.10 -10.47 -3.79
N SER A 339 -12.38 -9.52 -3.22
CA SER A 339 -12.66 -8.94 -1.90
C SER A 339 -13.45 -7.63 -1.97
N THR A 340 -13.98 -7.26 -3.14
CA THR A 340 -14.76 -6.01 -3.32
C THR A 340 -15.98 -5.95 -2.42
N SER A 341 -16.72 -7.05 -2.28
CA SER A 341 -17.92 -7.10 -1.44
C SER A 341 -17.57 -6.71 -0.01
N ILE A 342 -16.51 -7.28 0.58
CA ILE A 342 -16.00 -6.96 1.94
C ILE A 342 -15.86 -5.44 2.13
N ARG A 343 -15.21 -4.76 1.17
CA ARG A 343 -15.03 -3.30 1.22
C ARG A 343 -16.33 -2.54 0.96
N GLN A 344 -17.22 -3.07 0.14
CA GLN A 344 -18.56 -2.53 -0.06
C GLN A 344 -19.36 -2.48 1.27
N LEU A 345 -19.21 -3.47 2.16
CA LEU A 345 -19.80 -3.38 3.53
C LEU A 345 -19.20 -2.20 4.24
N ALA A 346 -17.86 -2.15 4.25
CA ALA A 346 -17.12 -1.19 5.04
C ALA A 346 -17.53 0.22 4.63
N TYR A 347 -17.61 0.51 3.33
CA TYR A 347 -18.05 1.82 2.85
C TYR A 347 -19.52 2.10 3.19
N THR A 348 -20.39 1.09 3.15
CA THR A 348 -21.80 1.24 3.53
C THR A 348 -21.93 1.56 5.02
N LEU A 349 -21.23 0.83 5.89
CA LEU A 349 -21.21 1.07 7.34
C LEU A 349 -20.55 2.41 7.69
N ALA A 350 -19.50 2.80 6.98
CA ALA A 350 -18.87 4.11 7.16
C ALA A 350 -19.87 5.24 6.94
N ARG A 351 -20.80 5.09 6.00
CA ARG A 351 -21.86 6.08 5.75
C ARG A 351 -22.99 6.04 6.77
N TRP A 352 -23.18 4.95 7.50
CA TRP A 352 -24.08 4.92 8.66
C TRP A 352 -23.47 5.65 9.86
N ILE A 353 -22.14 5.60 9.99
CA ILE A 353 -21.40 6.27 11.06
C ILE A 353 -21.21 7.76 10.75
N ILE A 354 -20.87 8.11 9.51
CA ILE A 354 -20.54 9.46 9.06
C ILE A 354 -21.70 10.00 8.21
N PRO A 355 -22.47 11.00 8.71
CA PRO A 355 -23.58 11.59 7.97
C PRO A 355 -23.18 12.06 6.57
N GLY A 356 -24.06 11.82 5.59
CA GLY A 356 -23.86 12.27 4.22
C GLY A 356 -24.78 11.54 3.25
N SER A 357 -24.84 12.01 2.00
CA SER A 357 -25.62 11.32 0.96
C SER A 357 -24.98 9.96 0.64
N PRO A 358 -25.76 8.90 0.39
CA PRO A 358 -25.24 7.64 -0.14
C PRO A 358 -24.41 7.93 -1.39
N SER A 359 -23.14 7.54 -1.35
CA SER A 359 -22.17 7.86 -2.38
C SER A 359 -21.59 6.60 -3.00
N THR A 360 -20.78 6.80 -4.04
CA THR A 360 -19.99 5.76 -4.66
C THR A 360 -18.53 6.02 -4.31
N ILE A 361 -17.81 4.98 -3.93
CA ILE A 361 -16.36 5.06 -3.70
C ILE A 361 -15.65 4.66 -4.99
N GLN A 362 -14.69 5.47 -5.42
CA GLN A 362 -13.80 5.16 -6.55
C GLN A 362 -12.56 4.43 -6.05
N GLU A 363 -12.45 3.15 -6.37
CA GLU A 363 -11.29 2.34 -6.02
C GLU A 363 -10.23 2.36 -7.12
N TYR A 364 -9.05 2.85 -6.76
CA TYR A 364 -7.86 2.75 -7.60
C TYR A 364 -7.06 1.51 -7.19
N ARG A 365 -7.29 0.41 -7.93
CA ARG A 365 -6.66 -0.90 -7.69
C ARG A 365 -5.34 -1.05 -8.45
N ARG A 366 -5.40 -0.87 -9.77
CA ARG A 366 -4.24 -0.79 -10.68
C ARG A 366 -4.44 0.43 -11.58
N VAL A 367 -3.43 1.30 -11.64
CA VAL A 367 -3.42 2.49 -12.49
C VAL A 367 -2.53 2.24 -13.69
N ASN A 368 -3.13 2.05 -14.86
CA ASN A 368 -2.41 1.86 -16.12
C ASN A 368 -2.12 3.18 -16.83
N THR A 369 -2.93 4.21 -16.62
CA THR A 369 -2.76 5.55 -17.20
C THR A 369 -3.04 6.63 -16.16
N SER A 370 -2.42 7.80 -16.32
CA SER A 370 -2.59 8.94 -15.40
C SER A 370 -4.01 9.52 -15.38
N VAL A 371 -4.82 9.21 -16.41
CA VAL A 371 -6.20 9.68 -16.60
C VAL A 371 -7.27 8.63 -16.30
N GLN A 372 -6.88 7.45 -15.80
CA GLN A 372 -7.81 6.35 -15.54
C GLN A 372 -8.86 6.74 -14.49
N LYS A 373 -10.13 6.37 -14.73
CA LYS A 373 -11.18 6.42 -13.70
C LYS A 373 -11.07 5.21 -12.77
N GLY A 374 -11.29 5.42 -11.47
CA GLY A 374 -11.36 4.35 -10.50
C GLY A 374 -12.52 3.41 -10.78
N ARG A 375 -12.50 2.22 -10.16
CA ARG A 375 -13.64 1.32 -10.19
C ARG A 375 -14.69 1.78 -9.19
N GLN A 376 -15.92 1.92 -9.66
CA GLN A 376 -17.05 2.33 -8.83
C GLN A 376 -17.49 1.18 -7.92
N VAL A 377 -17.59 1.47 -6.62
CA VAL A 377 -18.20 0.59 -5.62
C VAL A 377 -19.37 1.36 -5.00
N HIS A 378 -20.58 0.93 -5.33
CA HIS A 378 -21.81 1.54 -4.83
C HIS A 378 -22.11 1.04 -3.43
N MET A 379 -22.53 1.93 -2.53
CA MET A 379 -23.03 1.53 -1.22
C MET A 379 -24.28 0.65 -1.36
N LEU A 380 -24.44 -0.30 -0.44
CA LEU A 380 -25.59 -1.20 -0.41
C LEU A 380 -26.80 -0.52 0.22
N PRO A 381 -28.03 -0.87 -0.21
CA PRO A 381 -29.23 -0.61 0.57
C PRO A 381 -29.11 -1.20 1.98
N LYS A 382 -29.68 -0.53 3.00
CA LYS A 382 -29.53 -0.92 4.42
C LYS A 382 -29.85 -2.39 4.69
N GLU A 383 -30.97 -2.87 4.14
CA GLU A 383 -31.39 -4.26 4.33
C GLU A 383 -30.48 -5.27 3.61
N ALA A 384 -29.97 -4.94 2.41
CA ALA A 384 -29.01 -5.80 1.72
C ALA A 384 -27.68 -5.90 2.49
N ALA A 385 -27.23 -4.80 3.09
CA ALA A 385 -26.04 -4.78 3.92
C ALA A 385 -26.20 -5.65 5.18
N LYS A 386 -27.35 -5.56 5.87
CA LYS A 386 -27.67 -6.42 7.04
C LYS A 386 -27.71 -7.90 6.67
N VAL A 387 -28.40 -8.26 5.58
CA VAL A 387 -28.49 -9.65 5.11
C VAL A 387 -27.10 -10.21 4.83
N TRP A 388 -26.27 -9.45 4.13
CA TRP A 388 -24.93 -9.92 3.80
C TRP A 388 -24.00 -9.95 5.01
N ALA A 389 -24.13 -9.02 5.97
CA ALA A 389 -23.41 -9.10 7.24
C ALA A 389 -23.79 -10.36 8.04
N GLN A 390 -25.08 -10.72 8.07
CA GLN A 390 -25.55 -11.95 8.73
C GLN A 390 -25.02 -13.23 8.05
N ASP A 391 -25.02 -13.25 6.71
CA ASP A 391 -24.44 -14.34 5.93
C ASP A 391 -22.92 -14.46 6.18
N LEU A 392 -22.22 -13.32 6.23
CA LEU A 392 -20.80 -13.28 6.58
C LEU A 392 -20.53 -13.81 7.99
N MET A 393 -21.29 -13.39 9.00
CA MET A 393 -21.15 -13.92 10.38
C MET A 393 -21.40 -15.42 10.45
N THR A 394 -22.39 -15.92 9.70
CA THR A 394 -22.67 -17.35 9.58
C THR A 394 -21.48 -18.09 8.98
N LEU A 395 -20.88 -17.54 7.93
CA LEU A 395 -19.71 -18.13 7.28
C LEU A 395 -18.47 -18.11 8.18
N MET A 396 -18.22 -17.00 8.88
CA MET A 396 -17.13 -16.87 9.85
C MET A 396 -17.25 -17.90 10.98
N SER A 397 -18.47 -18.12 11.48
CA SER A 397 -18.75 -19.09 12.55
C SER A 397 -18.46 -20.53 12.08
N LYS A 398 -18.89 -20.87 10.85
CA LYS A 398 -18.61 -22.18 10.26
C LYS A 398 -17.12 -22.39 9.99
N ALA A 399 -16.43 -21.39 9.44
CA ALA A 399 -14.99 -21.46 9.19
C ALA A 399 -14.20 -21.66 10.49
N SER A 400 -14.59 -20.96 11.57
CA SER A 400 -14.00 -21.14 12.89
C SER A 400 -14.21 -22.55 13.45
N ALA A 401 -15.42 -23.10 13.32
CA ALA A 401 -15.74 -24.46 13.79
C ALA A 401 -14.93 -25.54 13.06
N GLU A 402 -14.75 -25.42 11.74
CA GLU A 402 -13.97 -26.37 10.93
C GLU A 402 -12.45 -26.23 11.12
N SER A 403 -11.98 -25.14 11.75
CA SER A 403 -10.57 -24.89 12.03
C SER A 403 -10.08 -25.38 13.40
N GLU A 404 -10.93 -26.05 14.18
CA GLU A 404 -10.58 -26.57 15.51
C GLU A 404 -9.97 -25.50 16.45
N GLY A 405 -10.33 -24.23 16.26
CA GLY A 405 -9.84 -23.11 17.06
C GLY A 405 -8.56 -22.43 16.57
N ASP A 406 -7.94 -22.89 15.47
CA ASP A 406 -6.85 -22.13 14.82
C ASP A 406 -7.42 -20.91 14.07
N ALA A 407 -7.24 -19.73 14.66
CA ALA A 407 -7.73 -18.48 14.10
C ALA A 407 -7.12 -18.17 12.71
N VAL A 408 -5.81 -18.39 12.52
CA VAL A 408 -5.14 -18.11 11.25
C VAL A 408 -5.70 -19.01 10.16
N GLN A 409 -5.85 -20.30 10.46
CA GLN A 409 -6.49 -21.25 9.55
C GLN A 409 -7.93 -20.85 9.23
N ALA A 410 -8.72 -20.43 10.23
CA ALA A 410 -10.11 -20.02 10.05
C ALA A 410 -10.22 -18.83 9.08
N TRP A 411 -9.35 -17.82 9.26
CA TRP A 411 -9.31 -16.65 8.39
C TRP A 411 -8.84 -16.98 6.98
N GLN A 412 -7.85 -17.86 6.82
CA GLN A 412 -7.44 -18.34 5.51
C GLN A 412 -8.61 -19.07 4.83
N MET A 413 -9.25 -20.04 5.47
CA MET A 413 -10.39 -20.77 4.90
C MET A 413 -11.55 -19.83 4.54
N LEU A 414 -11.87 -18.86 5.39
CA LEU A 414 -12.89 -17.85 5.12
C LEU A 414 -12.58 -17.07 3.83
N CYS A 415 -11.34 -16.60 3.67
CA CYS A 415 -10.93 -15.83 2.49
C CYS A 415 -11.02 -16.67 1.21
N LEU A 416 -10.58 -17.92 1.25
CA LEU A 416 -10.67 -18.85 0.12
C LEU A 416 -12.14 -19.12 -0.26
N THR A 417 -12.97 -19.35 0.75
CA THR A 417 -14.41 -19.62 0.59
C THR A 417 -15.13 -18.44 -0.06
N LEU A 418 -14.84 -17.22 0.39
CA LEU A 418 -15.43 -16.00 -0.19
C LEU A 418 -14.98 -15.76 -1.63
N ASP A 419 -13.71 -15.99 -1.96
CA ASP A 419 -13.20 -15.89 -3.34
C ASP A 419 -13.93 -16.87 -4.27
N ILE A 420 -13.99 -18.14 -3.88
CA ILE A 420 -14.61 -19.21 -4.66
C ILE A 420 -16.10 -18.93 -4.88
N ARG A 421 -16.81 -18.51 -3.83
CA ARG A 421 -18.22 -18.14 -3.91
C ARG A 421 -18.43 -16.97 -4.87
N HIS A 422 -17.63 -15.91 -4.75
CA HIS A 422 -17.72 -14.74 -5.63
C HIS A 422 -17.46 -15.11 -7.10
N CYS A 423 -16.40 -15.88 -7.38
CA CYS A 423 -16.12 -16.33 -8.75
C CYS A 423 -17.29 -17.14 -9.33
N ARG A 424 -17.93 -17.99 -8.53
CA ARG A 424 -19.08 -18.79 -8.97
C ARG A 424 -20.30 -17.92 -9.27
N GLU A 425 -20.62 -16.96 -8.41
CA GLU A 425 -21.73 -16.02 -8.61
C GLU A 425 -21.55 -15.23 -9.92
N GLU A 426 -20.30 -14.96 -10.30
CA GLU A 426 -19.90 -14.31 -11.54
C GLU A 426 -19.78 -15.26 -12.75
N GLY A 427 -20.04 -16.56 -12.58
CA GLY A 427 -19.90 -17.57 -13.64
C GLY A 427 -18.44 -17.81 -14.10
N LYS A 428 -17.45 -17.50 -13.26
CA LYS A 428 -16.01 -17.59 -13.54
C LYS A 428 -15.38 -18.76 -12.77
N LYS A 429 -14.31 -19.35 -13.33
CA LYS A 429 -13.48 -20.31 -12.60
C LYS A 429 -12.62 -19.58 -11.56
N SER A 430 -12.63 -20.04 -10.31
CA SER A 430 -11.77 -19.48 -9.25
C SER A 430 -10.31 -19.87 -9.46
N HIS A 431 -9.43 -18.87 -9.42
CA HIS A 431 -7.98 -19.07 -9.43
C HIS A 431 -7.51 -19.79 -8.17
N VAL A 432 -8.07 -19.39 -7.03
CA VAL A 432 -7.82 -20.05 -5.73
C VAL A 432 -8.15 -21.54 -5.82
N LEU A 433 -9.32 -21.90 -6.36
CA LEU A 433 -9.72 -23.30 -6.50
C LEU A 433 -8.76 -24.07 -7.41
N GLN A 434 -8.35 -23.48 -8.53
CA GLN A 434 -7.37 -24.09 -9.43
C GLN A 434 -6.03 -24.36 -8.71
N ILE A 435 -5.53 -23.43 -7.90
CA ILE A 435 -4.29 -23.62 -7.14
C ILE A 435 -4.43 -24.74 -6.10
N LEU A 436 -5.58 -24.81 -5.41
CA LEU A 436 -5.87 -25.88 -4.48
C LEU A 436 -5.92 -27.26 -5.17
N GLU A 437 -6.45 -27.33 -6.39
CA GLU A 437 -6.47 -28.55 -7.21
C GLU A 437 -5.07 -28.95 -7.70
N GLU A 438 -4.28 -27.99 -8.18
CA GLU A 438 -2.96 -28.23 -8.78
C GLU A 438 -1.86 -28.58 -7.77
N CYS A 439 -1.92 -28.02 -6.56
CA CYS A 439 -0.92 -28.29 -5.53
C CYS A 439 -0.96 -29.74 -5.02
N THR A 440 -2.07 -30.47 -5.25
CA THR A 440 -2.27 -31.88 -4.79
C THR A 440 -1.24 -32.87 -5.33
N GLN A 441 -0.43 -32.44 -6.30
CA GLN A 441 0.50 -33.28 -7.04
C GLN A 441 1.98 -32.92 -6.79
N GLN A 442 2.31 -31.89 -6.00
CA GLN A 442 3.69 -31.40 -5.86
C GLN A 442 4.21 -31.41 -4.41
N THR A 443 5.32 -32.14 -4.18
CA THR A 443 5.94 -32.28 -2.84
C THR A 443 6.96 -31.19 -2.51
N ALA A 444 7.46 -30.43 -3.50
CA ALA A 444 8.39 -29.32 -3.29
C ALA A 444 8.38 -28.31 -4.45
N PHE A 445 8.20 -27.02 -4.15
CA PHE A 445 8.27 -25.94 -5.13
C PHE A 445 9.74 -25.57 -5.44
N LYS A 446 10.26 -26.01 -6.58
CA LYS A 446 11.58 -25.55 -7.08
C LYS A 446 11.57 -24.05 -7.42
N ARG A 447 10.40 -23.50 -7.76
CA ARG A 447 10.13 -22.08 -8.02
C ARG A 447 8.74 -21.73 -7.51
N VAL A 448 8.59 -20.50 -7.02
CA VAL A 448 7.29 -19.88 -6.72
C VAL A 448 6.79 -19.23 -8.01
N SER A 449 5.77 -19.83 -8.64
CA SER A 449 5.18 -19.31 -9.88
C SER A 449 4.42 -18.00 -9.64
N TRP A 450 4.19 -17.23 -10.71
CA TRP A 450 3.34 -16.03 -10.65
C TRP A 450 1.89 -16.34 -10.26
N ASP A 451 1.42 -17.56 -10.47
CA ASP A 451 0.10 -18.01 -10.05
C ASP A 451 0.00 -18.18 -8.53
N ILE A 452 1.04 -18.73 -7.90
CA ILE A 452 1.15 -18.77 -6.43
C ILE A 452 1.30 -17.35 -5.86
N ILE A 453 2.11 -16.51 -6.49
CA ILE A 453 2.28 -15.10 -6.08
C ILE A 453 0.92 -14.37 -6.13
N HIS A 454 0.15 -14.56 -7.21
CA HIS A 454 -1.16 -13.95 -7.34
C HIS A 454 -2.16 -14.49 -6.31
N PHE A 455 -2.15 -15.80 -6.03
CA PHE A 455 -2.95 -16.41 -4.97
C PHE A 455 -2.68 -15.76 -3.60
N VAL A 456 -1.40 -15.57 -3.25
CA VAL A 456 -1.03 -14.90 -1.99
C VAL A 456 -1.48 -13.45 -1.98
N ALA A 457 -1.39 -12.75 -3.11
CA ALA A 457 -1.91 -11.39 -3.24
C ALA A 457 -3.43 -11.32 -3.02
N GLN A 458 -4.20 -12.31 -3.51
CA GLN A 458 -5.65 -12.38 -3.26
C GLN A 458 -5.97 -12.58 -1.76
N LEU A 459 -5.21 -13.43 -1.07
CA LEU A 459 -5.32 -13.60 0.38
C LEU A 459 -5.01 -12.29 1.12
N GLN A 460 -3.91 -11.62 0.77
CA GLN A 460 -3.53 -10.34 1.36
C GLN A 460 -4.59 -9.26 1.11
N ALA A 461 -5.17 -9.21 -0.10
CA ALA A 461 -6.25 -8.30 -0.44
C ALA A 461 -7.52 -8.54 0.40
N ALA A 462 -7.87 -9.81 0.63
CA ALA A 462 -9.01 -10.18 1.46
C ALA A 462 -8.79 -9.81 2.94
N TYR A 463 -7.64 -10.15 3.51
CA TYR A 463 -7.26 -9.77 4.87
C TYR A 463 -7.29 -8.25 5.07
N TYR A 464 -6.69 -7.50 4.15
CA TYR A 464 -6.73 -6.04 4.21
C TYR A 464 -8.16 -5.48 4.06
N SER A 465 -9.00 -6.09 3.24
CA SER A 465 -10.41 -5.68 3.12
C SER A 465 -11.18 -5.91 4.43
N PHE A 466 -10.90 -7.00 5.16
CA PHE A 466 -11.44 -7.20 6.50
C PHE A 466 -10.88 -6.21 7.52
N ARG A 467 -9.62 -5.79 7.39
CA ARG A 467 -9.07 -4.69 8.20
C ARG A 467 -9.80 -3.37 7.95
N VAL A 468 -10.11 -3.05 6.70
CA VAL A 468 -10.94 -1.88 6.36
C VAL A 468 -12.29 -1.96 7.07
N LEU A 469 -12.97 -3.10 6.98
CA LEU A 469 -14.24 -3.33 7.67
C LEU A 469 -14.11 -3.18 9.20
N LYS A 470 -13.13 -3.84 9.82
CA LYS A 470 -12.88 -3.79 11.26
C LYS A 470 -12.62 -2.36 11.74
N GLN A 471 -11.76 -1.62 11.07
CA GLN A 471 -11.41 -0.27 11.47
C GLN A 471 -12.56 0.71 11.28
N ILE A 472 -13.35 0.60 10.21
CA ILE A 472 -14.56 1.41 10.05
C ILE A 472 -15.55 1.13 11.19
N MET A 473 -15.78 -0.14 11.54
CA MET A 473 -16.68 -0.49 12.63
C MET A 473 -16.19 -0.02 14.00
N SER A 474 -14.87 0.22 14.16
CA SER A 474 -14.30 0.75 15.40
C SER A 474 -14.53 2.25 15.61
N LEU A 475 -15.00 2.99 14.59
CA LEU A 475 -15.15 4.46 14.66
C LEU A 475 -16.28 4.91 15.59
N ALA A 476 -17.34 4.12 15.72
CA ALA A 476 -18.43 4.39 16.65
C ALA A 476 -19.12 3.07 17.02
N PRO A 477 -19.24 2.72 18.30
CA PRO A 477 -20.12 1.63 18.72
C PRO A 477 -21.56 2.12 18.65
N THR A 478 -22.28 1.79 17.59
CA THR A 478 -23.73 2.03 17.47
C THR A 478 -24.47 0.71 17.34
N GLU A 479 -25.76 0.66 17.71
CA GLU A 479 -26.60 -0.52 17.42
C GLU A 479 -26.60 -0.87 15.92
N GLU A 480 -26.38 0.12 15.05
CA GLU A 480 -26.28 -0.07 13.60
C GLU A 480 -24.97 -0.74 13.16
N THR A 481 -23.93 -0.72 13.99
CA THR A 481 -22.61 -1.28 13.67
C THR A 481 -22.49 -2.77 13.89
N MET A 482 -23.59 -3.48 14.17
CA MET A 482 -23.63 -4.96 14.27
C MET A 482 -22.51 -5.49 15.20
N PRO A 483 -22.63 -5.27 16.52
CA PRO A 483 -21.56 -5.51 17.49
C PRO A 483 -21.03 -6.95 17.48
N GLU A 484 -21.87 -7.93 17.13
CA GLU A 484 -21.48 -9.33 16.96
C GLU A 484 -20.44 -9.49 15.85
N LEU A 485 -20.65 -8.84 14.69
CA LEU A 485 -19.71 -8.87 13.59
C LEU A 485 -18.37 -8.23 14.00
N TYR A 486 -18.41 -7.10 14.71
CA TYR A 486 -17.19 -6.45 15.22
C TYR A 486 -16.42 -7.35 16.20
N SER A 487 -17.13 -8.04 17.08
CA SER A 487 -16.55 -9.03 17.99
C SER A 487 -15.83 -10.15 17.22
N MET A 488 -16.46 -10.71 16.18
CA MET A 488 -15.82 -11.72 15.34
C MET A 488 -14.58 -11.19 14.61
N LEU A 489 -14.64 -9.97 14.07
CA LEU A 489 -13.51 -9.29 13.42
C LEU A 489 -12.36 -8.99 14.39
N SER A 490 -12.60 -8.97 15.70
CA SER A 490 -11.55 -8.75 16.69
C SER A 490 -10.47 -9.83 16.65
N SER A 491 -10.84 -11.06 16.24
CA SER A 491 -9.92 -12.18 16.00
C SER A 491 -9.07 -12.07 14.71
N LEU A 492 -9.30 -11.06 13.87
CA LEU A 492 -8.51 -10.86 12.63
C LEU A 492 -7.02 -10.70 12.98
N PRO A 493 -6.12 -11.50 12.37
CA PRO A 493 -4.69 -11.39 12.61
C PRO A 493 -4.15 -9.99 12.31
N PRO A 494 -3.18 -9.49 13.10
CA PRO A 494 -2.54 -8.20 12.84
C PRO A 494 -1.73 -8.24 11.54
N LEU A 495 -1.34 -7.06 11.01
CA LEU A 495 -0.55 -6.99 9.77
C LEU A 495 0.74 -7.81 9.83
N ALA A 496 1.38 -7.91 10.99
CA ALA A 496 2.58 -8.72 11.22
C ALA A 496 2.39 -10.21 10.87
N GLU A 497 1.16 -10.72 10.99
CA GLU A 497 0.79 -12.12 10.77
C GLU A 497 0.06 -12.35 9.43
N TYR A 498 -0.01 -11.33 8.57
CA TYR A 498 -0.62 -11.48 7.25
C TYR A 498 0.07 -12.58 6.43
N PRO A 499 -0.69 -13.26 5.55
CA PRO A 499 -0.16 -14.34 4.75
C PRO A 499 1.02 -13.86 3.90
N THR A 500 2.15 -14.54 4.06
CA THR A 500 3.33 -14.42 3.22
C THR A 500 3.35 -15.57 2.22
N ILE A 501 4.21 -15.49 1.20
CA ILE A 501 4.39 -16.61 0.27
C ILE A 501 4.78 -17.88 1.02
N LYS A 502 5.71 -17.78 1.99
CA LYS A 502 6.13 -18.92 2.81
C LYS A 502 4.97 -19.48 3.64
N SER A 503 4.24 -18.64 4.40
CA SER A 503 3.18 -19.13 5.28
C SER A 503 1.96 -19.65 4.52
N ALA A 504 1.63 -19.09 3.36
CA ALA A 504 0.57 -19.61 2.50
C ALA A 504 0.93 -20.99 1.93
N LEU A 505 2.18 -21.20 1.49
CA LEU A 505 2.65 -22.52 1.04
C LEU A 505 2.69 -23.54 2.18
N GLU A 506 3.10 -23.12 3.38
CA GLU A 506 3.04 -23.98 4.57
C GLU A 506 1.61 -24.36 4.94
N PHE A 507 0.66 -23.43 4.85
CA PHE A 507 -0.75 -23.68 5.08
C PHE A 507 -1.30 -24.75 4.13
N LEU A 508 -1.04 -24.60 2.82
CA LEU A 508 -1.42 -25.60 1.82
C LEU A 508 -0.85 -26.99 2.17
N ARG A 509 0.42 -27.05 2.60
CA ARG A 509 1.08 -28.31 2.97
C ARG A 509 0.56 -28.95 4.27
N ARG A 510 0.33 -28.16 5.33
CA ARG A 510 0.04 -28.66 6.68
C ARG A 510 -1.39 -29.19 6.81
N SER A 511 -2.37 -28.48 6.26
CA SER A 511 -3.77 -28.83 6.46
C SER A 511 -4.25 -29.98 5.58
N GLY A 512 -3.37 -30.57 4.76
CA GLY A 512 -3.72 -31.58 3.76
C GLY A 512 -4.69 -31.00 2.73
N GLU A 513 -4.23 -30.66 1.54
CA GLU A 513 -5.02 -29.92 0.53
C GLU A 513 -6.38 -30.58 0.22
N ALA A 514 -6.45 -31.92 0.25
CA ALA A 514 -7.69 -32.67 0.11
C ALA A 514 -8.69 -32.45 1.28
N GLN A 515 -8.20 -32.18 2.49
CA GLN A 515 -9.01 -31.79 3.64
C GLN A 515 -9.46 -30.33 3.53
N ILE A 516 -8.58 -29.40 3.11
CA ILE A 516 -8.97 -28.00 2.84
C ILE A 516 -10.10 -27.96 1.81
N LEU A 517 -9.94 -28.65 0.67
CA LEU A 517 -10.96 -28.73 -0.37
C LEU A 517 -12.27 -29.32 0.15
N LYS A 518 -12.22 -30.42 0.92
CA LYS A 518 -13.42 -31.00 1.54
C LYS A 518 -14.15 -30.01 2.45
N ILE A 519 -13.43 -29.25 3.26
CA ILE A 519 -14.02 -28.22 4.13
C ILE A 519 -14.65 -27.12 3.28
N ILE A 520 -13.94 -26.60 2.28
CA ILE A 520 -14.46 -25.58 1.37
C ILE A 520 -15.73 -26.07 0.64
N THR A 521 -15.78 -27.33 0.20
CA THR A 521 -16.98 -27.91 -0.44
C THR A 521 -18.18 -27.99 0.52
N ARG A 522 -17.96 -28.08 1.83
CA ARG A 522 -19.04 -28.00 2.83
C ARG A 522 -19.53 -26.56 3.03
N LEU A 523 -18.61 -25.59 2.92
CA LEU A 523 -18.91 -24.16 3.09
C LEU A 523 -19.53 -23.54 1.83
N VAL A 524 -19.14 -24.02 0.65
CA VAL A 524 -19.69 -23.65 -0.67
C VAL A 524 -20.06 -24.94 -1.39
N PRO A 525 -21.34 -25.17 -1.76
CA PRO A 525 -21.71 -26.39 -2.49
C PRO A 525 -21.07 -26.37 -3.89
N LEU A 526 -19.88 -26.95 -4.07
CA LEU A 526 -19.21 -27.03 -5.36
C LEU A 526 -19.93 -28.04 -6.28
N PRO A 527 -19.94 -27.86 -7.61
CA PRO A 527 -20.48 -28.89 -8.50
C PRO A 527 -19.76 -30.22 -8.24
N ASP A 528 -20.54 -31.31 -8.22
CA ASP A 528 -20.11 -32.65 -7.81
C ASP A 528 -18.73 -33.01 -8.41
N ALA A 529 -17.73 -33.11 -7.53
CA ALA A 529 -16.61 -33.99 -7.80
C ALA A 529 -17.18 -35.41 -7.73
N ASP A 530 -17.65 -35.91 -8.86
CA ASP A 530 -18.25 -37.22 -9.04
C ASP A 530 -17.39 -38.30 -8.35
N PRO A 531 -17.79 -38.84 -7.18
CA PRO A 531 -16.92 -39.73 -6.41
C PRO A 531 -16.78 -41.12 -7.03
N GLU A 532 -17.54 -41.44 -8.09
CA GLU A 532 -17.65 -42.80 -8.63
C GLU A 532 -17.64 -42.87 -10.17
N GLY A 533 -16.70 -42.18 -10.80
CA GLY A 533 -16.39 -42.30 -12.23
C GLY A 533 -15.36 -43.40 -12.55
N GLN A 534 -15.70 -44.66 -12.23
CA GLN A 534 -15.12 -45.92 -12.71
C GLN A 534 -13.71 -45.91 -13.33
N PHE A 535 -12.75 -46.44 -12.55
CA PHE A 535 -11.73 -47.33 -13.05
C PHE A 535 -12.39 -48.50 -13.81
N ARG A 536 -12.56 -48.38 -15.12
CA ARG A 536 -12.66 -49.52 -16.02
C ARG A 536 -11.55 -49.43 -17.05
N ARG A 537 -10.44 -50.11 -16.69
CA ARG A 537 -9.48 -50.64 -17.64
C ARG A 537 -10.25 -51.60 -18.55
N ASP A 538 -10.40 -51.24 -19.82
CA ASP A 538 -10.48 -52.25 -20.86
C ASP A 538 -9.33 -52.05 -21.85
N SER A 539 -8.36 -52.93 -21.66
CA SER A 539 -7.31 -53.25 -22.61
C SER A 539 -7.87 -54.02 -23.80
N THR A 540 -7.54 -53.63 -25.03
CA THR A 540 -6.76 -54.45 -25.99
C THR A 540 -6.61 -53.75 -27.36
N PRO A 541 -5.61 -54.12 -28.18
CA PRO A 541 -4.82 -53.17 -28.96
C PRO A 541 -4.82 -53.41 -30.48
N LYS A 542 -3.99 -52.59 -31.19
CA LYS A 542 -3.50 -52.70 -32.58
C LYS A 542 -4.41 -51.99 -33.61
N LYS A 543 -3.89 -51.26 -34.62
CA LYS A 543 -2.65 -51.43 -35.38
C LYS A 543 -2.30 -50.13 -36.13
N ARG A 544 -0.99 -49.86 -36.22
CA ARG A 544 -0.31 -48.90 -37.09
C ARG A 544 -0.80 -48.90 -38.54
N LYS A 545 -0.80 -47.74 -39.20
CA LYS A 545 -0.01 -47.52 -40.43
C LYS A 545 0.21 -46.04 -40.70
N ALA A 546 1.41 -45.78 -41.23
CA ALA A 546 2.01 -44.48 -41.40
C ALA A 546 1.92 -44.00 -42.86
N PHE A 547 2.16 -42.69 -43.00
CA PHE A 547 3.04 -42.07 -43.99
C PHE A 547 2.45 -41.39 -45.25
N LYS A 548 3.08 -40.23 -45.53
CA LYS A 548 3.18 -39.36 -46.74
C LYS A 548 2.03 -38.38 -47.02
N GLN A 549 2.22 -37.06 -46.88
CA GLN A 549 3.04 -36.07 -47.63
C GLN A 549 2.53 -35.72 -49.04
N HIS A 550 2.26 -34.40 -49.17
CA HIS A 550 2.33 -33.52 -50.35
C HIS A 550 1.19 -33.47 -51.37
N GLY A 551 0.78 -32.23 -51.67
CA GLY A 551 0.04 -31.86 -52.87
C GLY A 551 -0.70 -30.53 -52.74
N ARG A 552 -0.05 -29.43 -53.15
CA ARG A 552 -0.69 -28.14 -53.48
C ARG A 552 -1.59 -28.33 -54.71
N ASP A 553 -2.80 -27.74 -54.74
CA ASP A 553 -3.12 -26.55 -55.56
C ASP A 553 -4.64 -26.25 -55.66
N LYS A 554 -4.97 -25.00 -55.29
CA LYS A 554 -5.91 -24.04 -55.90
C LYS A 554 -7.06 -24.52 -56.82
N LYS A 555 -8.32 -24.16 -56.51
CA LYS A 555 -9.08 -23.01 -57.10
C LYS A 555 -10.60 -23.06 -56.79
N ALA A 556 -11.16 -21.84 -56.64
CA ALA A 556 -12.52 -21.36 -56.93
C ALA A 556 -13.71 -21.74 -56.01
N GLY A 557 -14.34 -20.70 -55.42
CA GLY A 557 -15.69 -20.74 -54.80
C GLY A 557 -16.81 -20.50 -55.83
N PRO A 558 -17.99 -19.92 -55.48
CA PRO A 558 -18.53 -19.53 -54.16
C PRO A 558 -19.95 -20.11 -53.88
N ASP A 559 -20.43 -20.04 -52.62
CA ASP A 559 -21.67 -19.32 -52.24
C ASP A 559 -22.21 -19.69 -50.84
N ASN A 560 -22.44 -18.63 -50.06
CA ASN A 560 -23.55 -18.37 -49.13
C ASN A 560 -23.89 -19.37 -48.01
N ALA A 561 -23.59 -18.98 -46.76
CA ALA A 561 -24.61 -18.43 -45.86
C ALA A 561 -23.96 -17.88 -44.58
N ALA A 562 -24.41 -16.69 -44.20
CA ALA A 562 -23.89 -15.84 -43.14
C ALA A 562 -24.33 -16.27 -41.73
N THR A 563 -23.51 -15.96 -40.72
CA THR A 563 -23.96 -15.15 -39.56
C THR A 563 -22.78 -14.34 -39.04
N ARG A 564 -22.97 -13.01 -39.02
CA ARG A 564 -21.99 -11.96 -38.76
C ARG A 564 -21.68 -11.84 -37.26
N ASN A 565 -20.40 -11.74 -36.92
CA ASN A 565 -19.93 -11.24 -35.63
C ASN A 565 -19.70 -9.72 -35.71
N LEU A 566 -20.03 -8.99 -34.64
CA LEU A 566 -20.32 -7.54 -34.66
C LEU A 566 -19.12 -6.64 -34.28
N PHE A 567 -17.87 -7.08 -34.45
CA PHE A 567 -16.69 -6.35 -33.95
C PHE A 567 -15.59 -6.02 -34.98
N ASP A 568 -15.84 -6.22 -36.28
CA ASP A 568 -14.83 -6.00 -37.33
C ASP A 568 -14.91 -4.63 -38.05
N VAL A 569 -15.44 -3.60 -37.39
CA VAL A 569 -15.30 -2.23 -37.89
C VAL A 569 -14.76 -1.38 -36.76
N LEU A 570 -13.46 -1.10 -36.81
CA LEU A 570 -12.83 0.21 -36.63
C LEU A 570 -11.31 0.02 -36.48
N SER A 571 -10.66 -0.28 -37.59
CA SER A 571 -9.22 -0.05 -37.77
C SER A 571 -9.01 0.70 -39.08
N HIS A 572 -8.47 1.90 -38.93
CA HIS A 572 -7.86 2.78 -39.94
C HIS A 572 -8.80 3.51 -40.90
N ASP A 573 -8.71 4.84 -40.87
CA ASP A 573 -8.02 5.55 -41.95
C ASP A 573 -7.46 6.90 -41.50
N THR A 574 -6.20 7.11 -41.92
CA THR A 574 -5.47 8.35 -42.27
C THR A 574 -5.65 9.65 -41.51
#